data_AF-D8QPL0-F1
#
_entry.id   AF-D8QPL0-F1
#
_cell.length_a   1.000
_cell.length_b   1.000
_cell.length_c   1.000
_cell.angle_alpha   90.00
_cell.angle_beta   90.00
_cell.angle_gamma   90.00
#
_symmetry.space_group_name_H-M   'P 1'
#
loop_
_entity.id
_entity.type
_entity.pdbx_description
1 polymer ?
#
loop_
_entity_poly.entity_id
_entity_poly.type
_entity_poly.pdbx_seq_one_letter_code
_entity_poly.pdbx_strand_id
1 'polypeptide(L)'
;MADFLTSTHRDRWIFTVQDLVEKASAANARAVQALQQHGATRVEIQPDGSLAYPGSENGAPSKLPEPLKIEEELFIRRYYEHKIQQVCGAFSFPNKIQATAVLYFKRFYLSWSVMEHDPKHIMLTCIYISCKVEEFHVSAEELGKGIQQDHQVILKNELTLLQGLNFDLIVYAPYRSLDGFVLDIQKWADAAKDENVSQKILDLQSEAIRKVDTMLLTDCPLLFPPGQLALAALRSANVQERAIDMEKYLRGVCERQQQKHSYSELVGMLNQIAALDTYRRGSKTHRQEAKVL
;
A
#
# COMPACT_ATOMS: atom_id res chain seq x y z
N MET A 1 -0.40 -10.12 21.55
CA MET A 1 -0.26 -9.78 20.12
C MET A 1 -1.45 -8.92 19.76
N ALA A 2 -1.24 -7.69 19.27
CA ALA A 2 -2.34 -6.77 19.00
C ALA A 2 -3.26 -7.30 17.89
N ASP A 3 -4.56 -7.39 18.16
CA ASP A 3 -5.58 -7.81 17.19
C ASP A 3 -5.85 -6.67 16.19
N PHE A 4 -6.05 -7.00 14.91
CA PHE A 4 -6.46 -6.03 13.90
C PHE A 4 -7.77 -5.34 14.31
N LEU A 5 -8.70 -6.06 14.95
CA LEU A 5 -10.01 -5.52 15.30
C LEU A 5 -9.96 -4.35 16.29
N THR A 6 -8.93 -4.28 17.14
CA THR A 6 -8.73 -3.21 18.13
C THR A 6 -7.58 -2.28 17.73
N SER A 7 -7.09 -2.38 16.49
CA SER A 7 -5.89 -1.66 16.05
C SER A 7 -6.22 -0.27 15.51
N THR A 8 -5.24 0.65 15.61
CA THR A 8 -5.34 1.97 14.97
C THR A 8 -5.36 1.85 13.44
N HIS A 9 -4.82 0.78 12.88
CA HIS A 9 -4.95 0.47 11.45
C HIS A 9 -6.43 0.37 11.06
N ARG A 10 -7.21 -0.45 11.76
CA ARG A 10 -8.63 -0.60 11.47
C ARG A 10 -9.40 0.70 11.69
N ASP A 11 -9.13 1.38 12.80
CA ASP A 11 -9.87 2.56 13.23
C ASP A 11 -9.62 3.79 12.35
N ARG A 12 -8.37 4.00 11.90
CA ARG A 12 -7.94 5.26 11.27
C ARG A 12 -7.48 5.14 9.84
N TRP A 13 -7.22 3.92 9.35
CA TRP A 13 -6.56 3.70 8.06
C TRP A 13 -7.32 2.76 7.11
N ILE A 14 -8.58 2.47 7.44
CA ILE A 14 -9.56 1.85 6.54
C ILE A 14 -10.64 2.89 6.24
N PHE A 15 -10.83 3.16 4.96
CA PHE A 15 -11.61 4.29 4.45
C PHE A 15 -12.71 3.84 3.51
N THR A 16 -13.64 4.74 3.22
CA THR A 16 -14.51 4.62 2.06
C THR A 16 -13.83 5.19 0.80
N VAL A 17 -14.35 4.84 -0.38
CA VAL A 17 -13.86 5.41 -1.64
C VAL A 17 -14.00 6.94 -1.65
N GLN A 18 -15.08 7.45 -1.08
CA GLN A 18 -15.34 8.89 -0.98
C GLN A 18 -14.27 9.59 -0.12
N ASP A 19 -13.93 9.02 1.04
CA ASP A 19 -12.88 9.58 1.91
C ASP A 19 -11.53 9.69 1.18
N LEU A 20 -11.17 8.70 0.35
CA LEU A 20 -9.92 8.73 -0.42
C LEU A 20 -9.92 9.86 -1.46
N VAL A 21 -11.05 10.08 -2.13
CA VAL A 21 -11.21 11.16 -3.12
C VAL A 21 -11.15 12.52 -2.42
N GLU A 22 -11.85 12.68 -1.30
CA GLU A 22 -11.86 13.92 -0.53
C GLU A 22 -10.47 14.25 0.03
N LYS A 23 -9.76 13.27 0.58
CA LYS A 23 -8.39 13.44 1.07
C LYS A 23 -7.43 13.84 -0.04
N ALA A 24 -7.50 13.18 -1.20
CA ALA A 24 -6.68 13.54 -2.36
C ALA A 24 -6.96 14.97 -2.84
N SER A 25 -8.23 15.35 -2.92
CA SER A 25 -8.65 16.70 -3.31
C SER A 25 -8.20 17.75 -2.31
N ALA A 26 -8.36 17.49 -1.01
CA ALA A 26 -7.96 18.41 0.06
C ALA A 26 -6.43 18.60 0.08
N ALA A 27 -5.65 17.54 -0.11
CA ALA A 27 -4.20 17.63 -0.14
C ALA A 27 -3.68 18.42 -1.34
N ASN A 28 -4.21 18.15 -2.53
CA ASN A 28 -3.88 18.92 -3.73
C ASN A 28 -4.29 20.39 -3.61
N ALA A 29 -5.52 20.66 -3.16
CA ALA A 29 -6.02 22.03 -3.00
C ALA A 29 -5.18 22.87 -2.03
N ARG A 30 -4.76 22.28 -0.90
CA ARG A 30 -3.85 22.95 0.04
C ARG A 30 -2.49 23.26 -0.59
N ALA A 31 -1.91 22.31 -1.33
CA ALA A 31 -0.63 22.53 -1.99
C ALA A 31 -0.73 23.60 -3.09
N VAL A 32 -1.83 23.62 -3.87
CA VAL A 32 -2.12 24.67 -4.85
C VAL A 32 -2.26 26.03 -4.17
N GLN A 33 -2.96 26.10 -3.04
CA GLN A 33 -3.11 27.33 -2.27
C GLN A 33 -1.75 27.82 -1.74
N ALA A 34 -0.91 26.92 -1.22
CA ALA A 34 0.44 27.25 -0.77
C ALA A 34 1.29 27.80 -1.91
N LEU A 35 1.22 27.21 -3.12
CA LEU A 35 1.90 27.73 -4.31
C LEU A 35 1.46 29.16 -4.65
N GLN A 36 0.15 29.43 -4.57
CA GLN A 36 -0.40 30.76 -4.86
C GLN A 36 -0.01 31.81 -3.81
N GLN A 37 0.05 31.41 -2.53
CA GLN A 37 0.30 32.33 -1.41
C GLN A 37 1.81 32.58 -1.18
N HIS A 38 2.63 31.54 -1.30
CA HIS A 38 4.05 31.56 -0.93
C HIS A 38 5.01 31.41 -2.11
N GLY A 39 4.50 31.15 -3.33
CA GLY A 39 5.31 30.91 -4.51
C GLY A 39 6.06 29.57 -4.52
N ALA A 40 5.86 28.75 -3.47
CA ALA A 40 6.49 27.44 -3.30
C ALA A 40 5.51 26.47 -2.63
N THR A 41 5.58 25.20 -3.00
CA THR A 41 4.79 24.11 -2.40
C THR A 41 5.57 23.37 -1.33
N ARG A 42 6.90 23.42 -1.38
CA ARG A 42 7.76 22.70 -0.43
C ARG A 42 7.50 23.20 0.99
N VAL A 43 7.17 22.26 1.87
CA VAL A 43 6.84 22.54 3.26
C VAL A 43 7.78 21.80 4.20
N GLU A 44 8.17 22.46 5.28
CA GLU A 44 8.89 21.84 6.39
C GLU A 44 8.03 21.99 7.66
N ILE A 45 7.88 20.88 8.40
CA ILE A 45 7.12 20.85 9.65
C ILE A 45 8.08 21.23 10.78
N GLN A 46 7.80 22.33 11.46
CA GLN A 46 8.60 22.80 12.58
C GLN A 46 8.35 21.97 13.85
N PRO A 47 9.25 22.00 14.85
CA PRO A 47 9.08 21.25 16.10
C PRO A 47 7.80 21.59 16.88
N ASP A 48 7.27 22.81 16.70
CA ASP A 48 6.02 23.28 17.29
C ASP A 48 4.76 22.86 16.50
N GLY A 49 4.94 22.14 15.39
CA GLY A 49 3.89 21.69 14.49
C GLY A 49 3.45 22.74 13.44
N SER A 50 4.06 23.93 13.42
CA SER A 50 3.78 24.93 12.41
C SER A 50 4.40 24.56 11.05
N LEU A 51 3.79 25.07 9.97
CA LEU A 51 4.26 24.85 8.60
C LEU A 51 5.13 26.02 8.15
N ALA A 52 6.36 25.72 7.72
CA ALA A 52 7.25 26.69 7.10
C ALA A 52 7.39 26.40 5.60
N TYR A 53 7.47 27.45 4.78
CA TYR A 53 7.66 27.37 3.33
C TYR A 53 9.02 27.97 2.95
N PRO A 54 10.09 27.16 2.90
CA PRO A 54 11.43 27.64 2.58
C PRO A 54 11.48 28.18 1.14
N GLY A 55 12.04 29.37 0.95
CA GLY A 55 12.15 30.01 -0.37
C GLY A 55 11.02 30.99 -0.72
N SER A 56 10.17 31.35 0.24
CA SER A 56 9.10 32.35 0.09
C SER A 56 9.60 33.80 -0.05
N GLU A 57 10.92 34.07 -0.05
CA GLU A 57 11.45 35.44 -0.07
C GLU A 57 12.32 35.78 -1.30
N ASN A 58 12.06 37.00 -1.80
CA ASN A 58 12.74 37.80 -2.81
C ASN A 58 12.41 37.53 -4.29
N GLY A 59 11.25 38.06 -4.68
CA GLY A 59 10.85 38.29 -6.07
C GLY A 59 9.85 37.26 -6.53
N ALA A 60 8.56 37.63 -6.56
CA ALA A 60 7.55 36.80 -7.20
C ALA A 60 8.01 36.49 -8.63
N PRO A 61 8.27 35.21 -8.98
CA PRO A 61 8.59 34.88 -10.36
C PRO A 61 7.44 35.40 -11.24
N SER A 62 7.77 36.05 -12.35
CA SER A 62 6.78 36.70 -13.22
C SER A 62 5.71 35.75 -13.76
N LYS A 63 5.96 34.43 -13.67
CA LYS A 63 4.97 33.35 -13.83
C LYS A 63 5.23 32.25 -12.79
N LEU A 64 4.21 31.92 -12.01
CA LEU A 64 4.21 30.71 -11.17
C LEU A 64 4.10 29.46 -12.07
N PRO A 65 4.75 28.35 -11.70
CA PRO A 65 4.54 27.06 -12.37
C PRO A 65 3.06 26.64 -12.32
N GLU A 66 2.61 25.92 -13.35
CA GLU A 66 1.29 25.28 -13.32
C GLU A 66 1.30 24.15 -12.27
N PRO A 67 0.35 24.12 -11.33
CA PRO A 67 0.29 23.06 -10.33
C PRO A 67 -0.14 21.74 -10.96
N LEU A 68 0.29 20.64 -10.35
CA LEU A 68 -0.13 19.29 -10.77
C LEU A 68 -1.62 19.09 -10.55
N LYS A 69 -2.27 18.45 -11.52
CA LYS A 69 -3.64 17.95 -11.38
C LYS A 69 -3.65 16.71 -10.50
N ILE A 70 -4.81 16.42 -9.91
CA ILE A 70 -4.99 15.26 -9.04
C ILE A 70 -4.58 13.97 -9.77
N GLU A 71 -4.97 13.80 -11.03
CA GLU A 71 -4.66 12.62 -11.83
C GLU A 71 -3.14 12.42 -12.04
N GLU A 72 -2.40 13.51 -12.19
CA GLU A 72 -0.93 13.50 -12.35
C GLU A 72 -0.27 13.11 -11.03
N GLU A 73 -0.74 13.65 -9.90
CA GLU A 73 -0.31 13.21 -8.58
C GLU A 73 -0.58 11.71 -8.37
N LEU A 74 -1.79 11.24 -8.69
CA LEU A 74 -2.15 9.82 -8.60
C LEU A 74 -1.19 8.95 -9.42
N PHE A 75 -0.81 9.40 -10.62
CA PHE A 75 0.12 8.70 -11.49
C PHE A 75 1.52 8.61 -10.87
N ILE A 76 2.04 9.72 -10.35
CA ILE A 76 3.35 9.79 -9.70
C ILE A 76 3.38 8.88 -8.46
N ARG A 77 2.38 8.97 -7.58
CA ARG A 77 2.27 8.10 -6.40
C ARG A 77 2.31 6.63 -6.78
N ARG A 78 1.52 6.23 -7.78
CA ARG A 78 1.49 4.84 -8.28
C ARG A 78 2.83 4.39 -8.85
N TYR A 79 3.56 5.28 -9.53
CA TYR A 79 4.90 4.97 -10.02
C TYR A 79 5.86 4.66 -8.86
N TYR A 80 5.84 5.48 -7.81
CA TYR A 80 6.70 5.27 -6.64
C TYR A 80 6.28 4.07 -5.80
N GLU A 81 4.98 3.75 -5.69
CA GLU A 81 4.51 2.49 -5.09
C GLU A 81 5.12 1.25 -5.77
N HIS A 82 5.20 1.24 -7.11
CA HIS A 82 5.88 0.16 -7.83
C HIS A 82 7.39 0.18 -7.58
N LYS A 83 7.99 1.37 -7.47
CA LYS A 83 9.43 1.50 -7.14
C LYS A 83 9.74 0.96 -5.75
N ILE A 84 8.85 1.10 -4.77
CA ILE A 84 9.01 0.47 -3.45
C ILE A 84 9.18 -1.04 -3.60
N GLN A 85 8.27 -1.71 -4.32
CA GLN A 85 8.37 -3.16 -4.53
C GLN A 85 9.65 -3.55 -5.27
N GLN A 86 10.06 -2.78 -6.29
CA GLN A 86 11.32 -3.03 -7.01
C GLN A 86 12.54 -2.90 -6.10
N VAL A 87 12.58 -1.88 -5.25
CA VAL A 87 13.68 -1.68 -4.30
C VAL A 87 13.68 -2.78 -3.24
N CYS A 88 12.54 -3.08 -2.62
CA CYS A 88 12.43 -4.16 -1.64
C CYS A 88 12.87 -5.52 -2.24
N GLY A 89 12.47 -5.81 -3.48
CA GLY A 89 12.91 -7.00 -4.20
C GLY A 89 14.42 -7.02 -4.48
N ALA A 90 15.01 -5.89 -4.90
CA ALA A 90 16.45 -5.80 -5.16
C ALA A 90 17.30 -6.02 -3.89
N PHE A 91 16.82 -5.57 -2.72
CA PHE A 91 17.45 -5.82 -1.43
C PHE A 91 17.02 -7.16 -0.78
N SER A 92 16.17 -7.94 -1.44
CA SER A 92 15.61 -9.20 -0.91
C SER A 92 14.93 -9.03 0.45
N PHE A 93 14.26 -7.89 0.67
CA PHE A 93 13.53 -7.65 1.91
C PHE A 93 12.31 -8.56 2.03
N PRO A 94 11.98 -9.02 3.24
CA PRO A 94 10.75 -9.77 3.48
C PRO A 94 9.49 -9.03 3.02
N ASN A 95 8.50 -9.78 2.54
CA ASN A 95 7.20 -9.27 2.09
C ASN A 95 6.53 -8.34 3.12
N LYS A 96 6.72 -8.62 4.42
CA LYS A 96 6.19 -7.78 5.51
C LYS A 96 6.73 -6.34 5.43
N ILE A 97 8.04 -6.16 5.23
CA ILE A 97 8.68 -4.85 5.09
C ILE A 97 8.15 -4.13 3.84
N GLN A 98 8.04 -4.85 2.73
CA GLN A 98 7.51 -4.29 1.48
C GLN A 98 6.08 -3.76 1.67
N ALA A 99 5.18 -4.54 2.25
CA ALA A 99 3.81 -4.09 2.50
C ALA A 99 3.75 -2.90 3.45
N THR A 100 4.52 -2.94 4.54
CA THR A 100 4.59 -1.82 5.49
C THR A 100 5.07 -0.54 4.81
N ALA A 101 6.09 -0.62 3.96
CA ALA A 101 6.61 0.54 3.22
C ALA A 101 5.60 1.10 2.21
N VAL A 102 4.92 0.24 1.45
CA VAL A 102 3.86 0.66 0.51
C VAL A 102 2.70 1.31 1.25
N LEU A 103 2.28 0.75 2.38
CA LEU A 103 1.20 1.32 3.20
C LEU A 103 1.58 2.65 3.82
N TYR A 104 2.81 2.81 4.34
CA TYR A 104 3.29 4.10 4.82
C TYR A 104 3.29 5.15 3.72
N PHE A 105 3.79 4.81 2.53
CA PHE A 105 3.79 5.74 1.41
C PHE A 105 2.38 6.18 1.02
N LYS A 106 1.45 5.22 0.94
CA LYS A 106 0.04 5.49 0.65
C LYS A 106 -0.58 6.40 1.72
N ARG A 107 -0.42 6.06 3.00
CA ARG A 107 -0.96 6.81 4.13
C ARG A 107 -0.42 8.23 4.19
N PHE A 108 0.88 8.41 3.97
CA PHE A 108 1.51 9.73 3.95
C PHE A 108 0.88 10.64 2.90
N TYR A 109 0.72 10.17 1.66
CA TYR A 109 0.12 10.94 0.57
C TYR A 109 -1.42 10.96 0.57
N LEU A 110 -2.07 10.50 1.64
CA LEU A 110 -3.45 10.88 1.93
C LEU A 110 -3.53 12.25 2.62
N SER A 111 -2.47 12.63 3.34
CA SER A 111 -2.40 13.88 4.09
C SER A 111 -1.53 14.93 3.41
N TRP A 112 -0.72 14.54 2.43
CA TRP A 112 0.23 15.43 1.74
C TRP A 112 0.15 15.29 0.23
N SER A 113 0.48 16.35 -0.49
CA SER A 113 0.66 16.35 -1.96
C SER A 113 2.09 15.96 -2.34
N VAL A 114 2.25 15.37 -3.52
CA VAL A 114 3.60 15.12 -4.09
C VAL A 114 4.36 16.41 -4.42
N MET A 115 3.64 17.54 -4.50
CA MET A 115 4.25 18.86 -4.68
C MET A 115 4.91 19.37 -3.39
N GLU A 116 4.47 18.89 -2.22
CA GLU A 116 4.95 19.34 -0.91
C GLU A 116 6.18 18.56 -0.45
N HIS A 117 6.16 17.24 -0.68
CA HIS A 117 7.24 16.33 -0.32
C HIS A 117 7.64 15.44 -1.48
N ASP A 118 8.93 15.41 -1.78
CA ASP A 118 9.48 14.62 -2.88
C ASP A 118 9.21 13.11 -2.68
N PRO A 119 8.47 12.47 -3.60
CA PRO A 119 8.09 11.06 -3.47
C PRO A 119 9.27 10.10 -3.54
N LYS A 120 10.41 10.44 -4.17
CA LYS A 120 11.63 9.63 -4.09
C LYS A 120 12.16 9.61 -2.67
N HIS A 121 12.20 10.75 -2.00
CA HIS A 121 12.71 10.85 -0.64
C HIS A 121 11.79 10.16 0.35
N ILE A 122 10.48 10.43 0.28
CA ILE A 122 9.49 9.78 1.13
C ILE A 122 9.46 8.26 0.91
N MET A 123 9.59 7.79 -0.35
CA MET A 123 9.70 6.35 -0.66
C MET A 123 10.86 5.68 0.09
N LEU A 124 12.05 6.29 0.04
CA LEU A 124 13.24 5.76 0.72
C LEU A 124 13.07 5.75 2.23
N THR A 125 12.54 6.84 2.79
CA THR A 125 12.23 6.93 4.22
C THR A 125 11.19 5.90 4.64
N CYS A 126 10.15 5.65 3.83
CA CYS A 126 9.16 4.60 4.11
C CYS A 126 9.82 3.22 4.22
N ILE A 127 10.72 2.89 3.31
CA ILE A 127 11.46 1.61 3.33
C ILE A 127 12.33 1.53 4.59
N TYR A 128 13.11 2.58 4.88
CA TYR A 128 13.97 2.64 6.05
C TYR A 128 13.21 2.47 7.38
N ILE A 129 12.11 3.22 7.55
CA ILE A 129 11.28 3.14 8.76
C ILE A 129 10.56 1.79 8.85
N SER A 130 10.17 1.20 7.73
CA SER A 130 9.61 -0.16 7.72
C SER A 130 10.61 -1.18 8.23
N CYS A 131 11.88 -1.09 7.82
CA CYS A 131 12.94 -1.95 8.36
C CYS A 131 13.09 -1.79 9.88
N LYS A 132 13.11 -0.55 10.40
CA LYS A 132 13.19 -0.30 11.84
C LYS A 132 12.01 -0.87 12.62
N VAL A 133 10.78 -0.63 12.15
CA VAL A 133 9.55 -1.08 12.82
C VAL A 133 9.39 -2.60 12.77
N GLU A 134 9.83 -3.22 11.69
CA GLU A 134 9.80 -4.68 11.50
C GLU A 134 11.05 -5.38 12.03
N GLU A 135 11.90 -4.67 12.80
CA GLU A 135 13.12 -5.19 13.43
C GLU A 135 14.11 -5.84 12.45
N PHE A 136 14.14 -5.32 11.22
CA PHE A 136 15.08 -5.73 10.18
C PHE A 136 16.24 -4.74 10.10
N HIS A 137 17.45 -5.22 10.38
CA HIS A 137 18.62 -4.35 10.51
C HIS A 137 19.19 -3.94 9.15
N VAL A 138 18.94 -2.69 8.75
CA VAL A 138 19.54 -2.04 7.57
C VAL A 138 19.90 -0.60 7.93
N SER A 139 21.11 -0.18 7.59
CA SER A 139 21.56 1.19 7.81
C SER A 139 21.04 2.15 6.73
N ALA A 140 20.89 3.44 7.05
CA ALA A 140 20.49 4.44 6.07
C ALA A 140 21.57 4.61 4.98
N GLU A 141 22.84 4.43 5.35
CA GLU A 141 24.00 4.43 4.46
C GLU A 141 23.92 3.32 3.42
N GLU A 142 23.57 2.10 3.84
CA GLU A 142 23.44 0.94 2.95
C GLU A 142 22.29 1.13 1.96
N LEU A 143 21.13 1.56 2.45
CA LEU A 143 19.97 1.86 1.59
C LEU A 143 20.28 3.01 0.61
N GLY A 144 20.92 4.08 1.09
CA GLY A 144 21.32 5.22 0.28
C GLY A 144 22.32 4.84 -0.82
N LYS A 145 23.35 4.04 -0.49
CA LYS A 145 24.34 3.54 -1.45
C LYS A 145 23.71 2.72 -2.57
N GLY A 146 22.80 1.80 -2.24
CA GLY A 146 22.16 0.95 -3.25
C GLY A 146 21.29 1.71 -4.26
N ILE A 147 20.84 2.93 -3.90
CA ILE A 147 19.93 3.75 -4.73
C ILE A 147 20.60 5.05 -5.19
N GLN A 148 21.90 5.20 -4.93
CA GLN A 148 22.70 6.38 -5.27
C GLN A 148 22.06 7.68 -4.73
N GLN A 149 21.64 7.64 -3.48
CA GLN A 149 21.05 8.77 -2.76
C GLN A 149 21.83 9.04 -1.48
N ASP A 150 22.02 10.31 -1.14
CA ASP A 150 22.58 10.67 0.16
C ASP A 150 21.63 10.22 1.30
N HIS A 151 22.14 9.36 2.18
CA HIS A 151 21.46 8.86 3.36
C HIS A 151 20.92 9.97 4.29
N GLN A 152 21.54 11.15 4.32
CA GLN A 152 21.07 12.28 5.14
C GLN A 152 19.67 12.74 4.73
N VAL A 153 19.29 12.53 3.45
CA VAL A 153 17.94 12.82 2.97
C VAL A 153 16.91 11.87 3.60
N ILE A 154 17.27 10.60 3.78
CA ILE A 154 16.41 9.61 4.44
C ILE A 154 16.17 10.02 5.89
N LEU A 155 17.25 10.37 6.59
CA LEU A 155 17.23 10.78 8.00
C LEU A 155 16.47 12.10 8.22
N LYS A 156 16.65 13.10 7.34
CA LYS A 156 15.94 14.38 7.44
C LYS A 156 14.42 14.22 7.33
N ASN A 157 13.94 13.24 6.55
CA ASN A 157 12.51 13.02 6.35
C ASN A 157 11.88 12.05 7.37
N GLU A 158 12.66 11.44 8.27
CA GLU A 158 12.15 10.45 9.25
C GLU A 158 11.01 11.03 10.10
N LEU A 159 11.25 12.16 10.77
CA LEU A 159 10.23 12.78 11.61
C LEU A 159 9.00 13.22 10.82
N THR A 160 9.21 13.77 9.62
CA THR A 160 8.11 14.21 8.72
C THR A 160 7.22 13.02 8.35
N LEU A 161 7.82 11.88 8.00
CA LEU A 161 7.06 10.66 7.71
C LEU A 161 6.28 10.20 8.95
N LEU A 162 6.92 10.11 10.11
CA LEU A 162 6.28 9.65 11.35
C LEU A 162 5.08 10.53 11.75
N GLN A 163 5.22 11.85 11.62
CA GLN A 163 4.13 12.81 11.83
C GLN A 163 3.01 12.63 10.80
N GLY A 164 3.35 12.45 9.52
CA GLY A 164 2.35 12.19 8.46
C GLY A 164 1.60 10.86 8.62
N LEU A 165 2.18 9.91 9.36
CA LEU A 165 1.54 8.65 9.75
C LEU A 165 0.81 8.72 11.09
N ASN A 166 0.73 9.90 11.71
CA ASN A 166 0.19 10.09 13.06
C ASN A 166 0.80 9.14 14.11
N PHE A 167 2.06 8.73 13.90
CA PHE A 167 2.75 7.71 14.69
C PHE A 167 2.04 6.33 14.75
N ASP A 168 1.11 6.05 13.83
CA ASP A 168 0.42 4.77 13.70
C ASP A 168 1.26 3.77 12.88
N LEU A 169 2.32 3.27 13.52
CA LEU A 169 3.36 2.45 12.87
C LEU A 169 2.98 0.96 12.74
N ILE A 170 1.99 0.47 13.47
CA ILE A 170 1.60 -0.94 13.36
C ILE A 170 0.79 -1.15 12.08
N VAL A 171 1.37 -1.92 11.16
CA VAL A 171 0.73 -2.32 9.90
C VAL A 171 0.37 -3.80 9.93
N TYR A 172 -0.82 -4.10 9.41
CA TYR A 172 -1.31 -5.48 9.28
C TYR A 172 -1.35 -5.82 7.80
N ALA A 173 -0.29 -6.47 7.32
CA ALA A 173 -0.18 -6.88 5.93
C ALA A 173 -0.98 -8.18 5.66
N PRO A 174 -1.52 -8.38 4.43
CA PRO A 174 -2.32 -9.56 4.11
C PRO A 174 -1.57 -10.89 4.19
N TYR A 175 -0.24 -10.90 4.06
CA TYR A 175 0.56 -12.14 3.98
C TYR A 175 0.37 -13.05 5.19
N ARG A 176 0.29 -12.49 6.41
CA ARG A 176 0.07 -13.30 7.61
C ARG A 176 -1.30 -13.98 7.61
N SER A 177 -2.33 -13.29 7.13
CA SER A 177 -3.66 -13.87 6.99
C SER A 177 -3.68 -14.93 5.88
N LEU A 178 -2.93 -14.71 4.80
CA LEU A 178 -2.77 -15.68 3.72
C LEU A 178 -2.15 -16.99 4.24
N ASP A 179 -1.06 -16.91 5.00
CA ASP A 179 -0.42 -18.08 5.61
C ASP A 179 -1.41 -18.84 6.52
N GLY A 180 -2.21 -18.12 7.30
CA GLY A 180 -3.27 -18.71 8.12
C GLY A 180 -4.32 -19.48 7.30
N PHE A 181 -4.77 -18.92 6.18
CA PHE A 181 -5.71 -19.61 5.30
C PHE A 181 -5.08 -20.80 4.57
N VAL A 182 -3.82 -20.69 4.15
CA VAL A 182 -3.10 -21.81 3.52
C VAL A 182 -2.97 -22.98 4.50
N LEU A 183 -2.62 -22.71 5.76
CA LEU A 183 -2.58 -23.73 6.82
C LEU A 183 -3.94 -24.37 7.09
N ASP A 184 -5.03 -23.59 7.07
CA ASP A 184 -6.39 -24.13 7.22
C ASP A 184 -6.78 -25.04 6.03
N ILE A 185 -6.41 -24.63 4.81
CA ILE A 185 -6.61 -25.43 3.60
C ILE A 185 -5.81 -26.74 3.64
N GLN A 186 -4.55 -26.71 4.08
CA GLN A 186 -3.73 -27.91 4.23
C GLN A 186 -4.39 -28.91 5.19
N LYS A 187 -4.82 -28.45 6.36
CA LYS A 187 -5.55 -29.30 7.33
C LYS A 187 -6.85 -29.86 6.76
N TRP A 188 -7.57 -29.06 5.97
CA TRP A 188 -8.79 -29.49 5.30
C TRP A 188 -8.52 -30.54 4.21
N ALA A 189 -7.42 -30.42 3.47
CA ALA A 189 -6.98 -31.37 2.45
C ALA A 189 -6.42 -32.67 3.04
N ASP A 190 -5.65 -32.59 4.13
CA ASP A 190 -5.11 -33.77 4.82
C ASP A 190 -6.23 -34.69 5.33
N ALA A 191 -7.33 -34.10 5.80
CA ALA A 191 -8.53 -34.86 6.17
C ALA A 191 -9.15 -35.62 4.98
N ALA A 192 -8.92 -35.18 3.74
CA ALA A 192 -9.38 -35.82 2.51
C ALA A 192 -8.39 -36.84 1.92
N LYS A 193 -7.17 -37.00 2.48
CA LYS A 193 -6.11 -37.95 2.06
C LYS A 193 -5.64 -37.83 0.61
N ASP A 194 -5.47 -36.61 0.09
CA ASP A 194 -5.02 -36.39 -1.29
C ASP A 194 -3.53 -35.96 -1.34
N GLU A 195 -2.63 -36.88 -1.70
CA GLU A 195 -1.16 -36.64 -1.71
C GLU A 195 -0.71 -35.61 -2.76
N ASN A 196 -1.46 -35.45 -3.86
CA ASN A 196 -1.13 -34.49 -4.92
C ASN A 196 -1.53 -33.04 -4.59
N VAL A 197 -2.24 -32.83 -3.48
CA VAL A 197 -2.75 -31.50 -3.10
C VAL A 197 -1.67 -30.64 -2.44
N SER A 198 -0.69 -31.24 -1.77
CA SER A 198 0.37 -30.50 -1.08
C SER A 198 1.18 -29.60 -2.02
N GLN A 199 1.62 -30.12 -3.17
CA GLN A 199 2.36 -29.31 -4.15
C GLN A 199 1.47 -28.22 -4.76
N LYS A 200 0.22 -28.54 -5.11
CA LYS A 200 -0.73 -27.56 -5.64
C LYS A 200 -1.03 -26.43 -4.65
N ILE A 201 -1.01 -26.71 -3.34
CA ILE A 201 -1.18 -25.69 -2.30
C ILE A 201 0.04 -24.76 -2.24
N LEU A 202 1.26 -25.27 -2.41
CA LEU A 202 2.46 -24.43 -2.47
C LEU A 202 2.46 -23.51 -3.70
N ASP A 203 2.04 -24.04 -4.85
CA ASP A 203 1.89 -23.26 -6.08
C ASP A 203 0.78 -22.20 -5.91
N LEU A 204 -0.35 -22.57 -5.30
CA LEU A 204 -1.42 -21.66 -4.93
C LEU A 204 -0.95 -20.54 -3.99
N GLN A 205 -0.18 -20.86 -2.95
CA GLN A 205 0.36 -19.87 -2.02
C GLN A 205 1.28 -18.89 -2.75
N SER A 206 2.16 -19.41 -3.62
CA SER A 206 3.10 -18.60 -4.41
C SER A 206 2.37 -17.64 -5.34
N GLU A 207 1.32 -18.08 -6.03
CA GLU A 207 0.49 -17.20 -6.87
C GLU A 207 -0.34 -16.23 -6.03
N ALA A 208 -0.86 -16.66 -4.87
CA ALA A 208 -1.60 -15.78 -3.98
C ALA A 208 -0.73 -14.65 -3.42
N ILE A 209 0.55 -14.89 -3.12
CA ILE A 209 1.52 -13.85 -2.75
C ILE A 209 1.64 -12.82 -3.89
N ARG A 210 1.78 -13.26 -5.14
CA ARG A 210 1.82 -12.35 -6.30
C ARG A 210 0.52 -11.54 -6.44
N LYS A 211 -0.64 -12.16 -6.19
CA LYS A 211 -1.92 -11.43 -6.16
C LYS A 211 -1.95 -10.37 -5.05
N VAL A 212 -1.45 -10.68 -3.85
CA VAL A 212 -1.33 -9.70 -2.76
C VAL A 212 -0.43 -8.54 -3.21
N ASP A 213 0.71 -8.81 -3.83
CA ASP A 213 1.61 -7.75 -4.33
C ASP A 213 0.91 -6.83 -5.33
N THR A 214 0.10 -7.39 -6.24
CA THR A 214 -0.69 -6.58 -7.18
C THR A 214 -1.76 -5.75 -6.48
N MET A 215 -2.44 -6.32 -5.48
CA MET A 215 -3.46 -5.62 -4.69
C MET A 215 -2.84 -4.49 -3.86
N LEU A 216 -1.63 -4.66 -3.32
CA LEU A 216 -0.93 -3.63 -2.55
C LEU A 216 -0.68 -2.36 -3.35
N LEU A 217 -0.57 -2.46 -4.67
CA LEU A 217 -0.39 -1.31 -5.54
C LEU A 217 -1.71 -0.58 -5.82
N THR A 218 -2.87 -1.15 -5.47
CA THR A 218 -4.19 -0.52 -5.66
C THR A 218 -4.62 0.24 -4.39
N ASP A 219 -5.85 0.75 -4.36
CA ASP A 219 -6.41 1.38 -3.16
C ASP A 219 -7.00 0.33 -2.19
N CYS A 220 -7.06 -0.95 -2.58
CA CYS A 220 -7.58 -2.05 -1.75
C CYS A 220 -7.02 -2.10 -0.31
N PRO A 221 -5.70 -1.90 -0.06
CA PRO A 221 -5.14 -1.91 1.31
C PRO A 221 -5.67 -0.82 2.23
N LEU A 222 -6.24 0.24 1.67
CA LEU A 222 -6.87 1.35 2.40
C LEU A 222 -8.38 1.20 2.51
N LEU A 223 -8.98 0.22 1.81
CA LEU A 223 -10.44 0.03 1.73
C LEU A 223 -10.91 -1.23 2.45
N PHE A 224 -10.06 -2.27 2.51
CA PHE A 224 -10.46 -3.58 3.02
C PHE A 224 -9.48 -4.13 4.07
N PRO A 225 -9.99 -4.80 5.11
CA PRO A 225 -9.20 -5.58 6.06
C PRO A 225 -8.22 -6.58 5.40
N PRO A 226 -7.05 -6.81 6.02
CA PRO A 226 -6.01 -7.70 5.47
C PRO A 226 -6.49 -9.15 5.28
N GLY A 227 -7.39 -9.64 6.15
CA GLY A 227 -7.98 -10.97 6.00
C GLY A 227 -8.84 -11.10 4.74
N GLN A 228 -9.56 -10.05 4.36
CA GLN A 228 -10.38 -10.04 3.13
C GLN A 228 -9.49 -9.97 1.89
N LEU A 229 -8.43 -9.17 1.94
CA LEU A 229 -7.42 -9.09 0.88
C LEU A 229 -6.72 -10.43 0.65
N ALA A 230 -6.31 -11.10 1.74
CA ALA A 230 -5.69 -12.41 1.67
C ALA A 230 -6.64 -13.46 1.04
N LEU A 231 -7.91 -13.47 1.45
CA LEU A 231 -8.90 -14.39 0.91
C LEU A 231 -9.23 -14.09 -0.57
N ALA A 232 -9.27 -12.81 -0.95
CA ALA A 232 -9.45 -12.40 -2.34
C ALA A 232 -8.26 -12.82 -3.22
N ALA A 233 -7.05 -12.65 -2.72
CA ALA A 233 -5.83 -13.09 -3.39
C ALA A 233 -5.82 -14.61 -3.59
N LEU A 234 -6.15 -15.38 -2.54
CA LEU A 234 -6.27 -16.83 -2.58
C LEU A 234 -7.33 -17.30 -3.59
N ARG A 235 -8.52 -16.69 -3.56
CA ARG A 235 -9.58 -17.00 -4.53
C ARG A 235 -9.13 -16.72 -5.96
N SER A 236 -8.46 -15.58 -6.19
CA SER A 236 -7.97 -15.20 -7.51
C SER A 236 -6.85 -16.12 -8.01
N ALA A 237 -5.95 -16.56 -7.14
CA ALA A 237 -4.92 -17.53 -7.47
C ALA A 237 -5.52 -18.91 -7.82
N ASN A 238 -6.54 -19.35 -7.06
CA ASN A 238 -7.17 -20.65 -7.28
C ASN A 238 -7.93 -20.77 -8.61
N VAL A 239 -8.28 -19.65 -9.27
CA VAL A 239 -8.85 -19.68 -10.63
C VAL A 239 -7.85 -20.30 -11.63
N GLN A 240 -6.55 -20.04 -11.43
CA GLN A 240 -5.48 -20.53 -12.29
C GLN A 240 -5.01 -21.92 -11.85
N GLU A 241 -4.67 -22.08 -10.58
CA GLU A 241 -4.08 -23.31 -10.05
C GLU A 241 -5.10 -24.46 -9.88
N ARG A 242 -6.38 -24.12 -9.63
CA ARG A 242 -7.46 -25.08 -9.36
C ARG A 242 -7.07 -26.12 -8.29
N ALA A 243 -6.40 -25.66 -7.24
CA ALA A 243 -5.89 -26.50 -6.17
C ALA A 243 -7.00 -27.01 -5.26
N ILE A 244 -8.06 -26.21 -5.02
CA ILE A 244 -9.17 -26.56 -4.14
C ILE A 244 -10.55 -26.17 -4.70
N ASP A 245 -11.60 -26.79 -4.17
CA ASP A 245 -12.97 -26.29 -4.30
C ASP A 245 -13.16 -25.06 -3.40
N MET A 246 -12.90 -23.89 -3.98
CA MET A 246 -12.94 -22.62 -3.27
C MET A 246 -14.36 -22.27 -2.79
N GLU A 247 -15.41 -22.67 -3.50
CA GLU A 247 -16.78 -22.39 -3.08
C GLU A 247 -17.13 -23.17 -1.82
N LYS A 248 -16.83 -24.48 -1.80
CA LYS A 248 -17.05 -25.33 -0.63
C LYS A 248 -16.23 -24.85 0.56
N TYR A 249 -14.97 -24.47 0.34
CA TYR A 249 -14.12 -23.91 1.38
C TYR A 249 -14.69 -22.61 1.98
N LEU A 250 -15.09 -21.66 1.14
CA LEU A 250 -15.67 -20.38 1.59
C LEU A 250 -16.97 -20.57 2.40
N ARG A 251 -17.84 -21.50 1.99
CA ARG A 251 -19.06 -21.84 2.75
C ARG A 251 -18.71 -22.39 4.13
N GLY A 252 -17.75 -23.32 4.21
CA GLY A 252 -17.26 -23.87 5.49
C GLY A 252 -16.58 -22.83 6.39
N VAL A 253 -15.96 -21.79 5.83
CA VAL A 253 -15.45 -20.65 6.61
C VAL A 253 -16.60 -19.85 7.22
N CYS A 254 -17.65 -19.55 6.46
CA CYS A 254 -18.84 -18.82 6.95
C CYS A 254 -19.58 -19.59 8.06
N GLU A 255 -19.74 -20.91 7.90
CA GLU A 255 -20.41 -21.78 8.88
C GLU A 255 -19.67 -21.80 10.23
N ARG A 256 -18.34 -21.90 10.19
CA ARG A 256 -17.48 -21.89 11.40
C ARG A 256 -17.50 -20.56 12.16
N GLN A 257 -17.75 -19.45 11.46
CA GLN A 257 -17.75 -18.10 12.04
C GLN A 257 -19.11 -17.66 12.63
N GLN A 258 -20.08 -18.57 12.74
CA GLN A 258 -21.38 -18.33 13.40
C GLN A 258 -22.08 -17.02 12.97
N GLN A 259 -22.27 -16.82 11.65
CA GLN A 259 -23.19 -15.83 11.05
C GLN A 259 -22.85 -14.33 11.19
N LYS A 260 -21.59 -13.89 11.39
CA LYS A 260 -21.28 -12.45 11.29
C LYS A 260 -21.43 -11.87 9.87
N HIS A 261 -21.25 -12.69 8.84
CA HIS A 261 -21.44 -12.34 7.44
C HIS A 261 -22.07 -13.50 6.70
N SER A 262 -23.06 -13.21 5.85
CA SER A 262 -23.60 -14.18 4.91
C SER A 262 -22.57 -14.54 3.84
N TYR A 263 -22.66 -15.75 3.29
CA TYR A 263 -21.83 -16.16 2.15
C TYR A 263 -21.95 -15.17 0.96
N SER A 264 -23.17 -14.65 0.72
CA SER A 264 -23.42 -13.67 -0.34
C SER A 264 -22.69 -12.35 -0.12
N GLU A 265 -22.66 -11.85 1.11
CA GLU A 265 -21.90 -10.64 1.45
C GLU A 265 -20.41 -10.85 1.25
N LEU A 266 -19.86 -11.97 1.74
CA LEU A 266 -18.45 -12.30 1.57
C LEU A 266 -18.07 -12.36 0.08
N VAL A 267 -18.86 -13.07 -0.74
CA VAL A 267 -18.62 -13.14 -2.19
C VAL A 267 -18.73 -11.76 -2.85
N GLY A 268 -19.71 -10.95 -2.45
CA GLY A 268 -19.88 -9.57 -2.93
C GLY A 268 -18.63 -8.72 -2.65
N MET A 269 -18.09 -8.79 -1.43
CA MET A 269 -16.87 -8.07 -1.04
C MET A 269 -15.65 -8.55 -1.83
N LEU A 270 -15.48 -9.87 -1.97
CA LEU A 270 -14.37 -10.42 -2.76
C LEU A 270 -14.48 -10.00 -4.25
N ASN A 271 -15.70 -9.86 -4.79
CA ASN A 271 -15.92 -9.38 -6.15
C ASN A 271 -15.56 -7.91 -6.31
N GLN A 272 -15.86 -7.07 -5.31
CA GLN A 272 -15.43 -5.67 -5.30
C GLN A 272 -13.90 -5.55 -5.31
N ILE A 273 -13.20 -6.33 -4.48
CA ILE A 273 -11.73 -6.36 -4.46
C ILE A 273 -11.17 -6.79 -5.83
N ALA A 274 -11.75 -7.82 -6.45
CA ALA A 274 -11.34 -8.29 -7.78
C ALA A 274 -11.60 -7.26 -8.88
N ALA A 275 -12.70 -6.50 -8.80
CA ALA A 275 -13.02 -5.43 -9.75
C ALA A 275 -11.97 -4.30 -9.70
N LEU A 276 -11.51 -3.94 -8.49
CA LEU A 276 -10.46 -2.93 -8.31
C LEU A 276 -9.10 -3.38 -8.85
N ASP A 277 -8.76 -4.67 -8.71
CA ASP A 277 -7.53 -5.22 -9.32
C ASP A 277 -7.60 -5.25 -10.86
N THR A 278 -8.76 -5.62 -11.42
CA THR A 278 -8.96 -5.78 -12.87
C THR A 278 -9.12 -4.47 -13.64
N TYR A 279 -9.85 -3.48 -13.09
CA TYR A 279 -9.99 -2.14 -13.68
C TYR A 279 -8.63 -1.54 -14.05
N ARG A 280 -7.63 -1.81 -13.20
CA ARG A 280 -6.26 -1.34 -13.39
C ARG A 280 -5.43 -2.11 -14.42
N ARG A 281 -5.75 -3.39 -14.66
CA ARG A 281 -5.13 -4.16 -15.77
C ARG A 281 -5.64 -3.64 -17.11
N GLY A 282 -6.93 -3.30 -17.21
CA GLY A 282 -7.53 -2.71 -18.41
C GLY A 282 -6.97 -1.32 -18.77
N SER A 283 -6.62 -0.50 -17.78
CA SER A 283 -5.97 0.79 -18.03
C SER A 283 -4.51 0.67 -18.51
N LYS A 284 -3.89 -0.52 -18.46
CA LYS A 284 -2.57 -0.77 -19.07
C LYS A 284 -2.65 -0.95 -20.58
N THR A 285 -3.81 -1.32 -21.14
CA THR A 285 -3.96 -1.50 -22.59
C THR A 285 -3.90 -0.17 -23.35
N HIS A 286 -4.31 0.94 -22.71
CA HIS A 286 -4.12 2.30 -23.23
C HIS A 286 -2.69 2.86 -23.05
N ARG A 287 -1.77 2.11 -22.43
CA ARG A 287 -0.37 2.54 -22.20
C ARG A 287 0.63 2.10 -23.27
N GLN A 288 0.23 1.31 -24.27
CA GLN A 288 1.14 0.99 -25.39
C GLN A 288 1.22 2.10 -26.45
N GLU A 289 0.30 3.07 -26.45
CA GLU A 289 0.33 4.21 -27.38
C GLU A 289 1.15 5.41 -26.88
N ALA A 290 1.47 5.47 -25.58
CA ALA A 290 2.21 6.60 -24.98
C ALA A 290 3.73 6.38 -24.84
N LYS A 291 4.29 5.35 -25.47
CA LYS A 291 5.75 5.07 -25.49
C LYS A 291 6.47 5.62 -26.73
N VAL A 292 5.80 6.43 -27.52
CA VAL A 292 6.40 7.18 -28.64
C VAL A 292 6.00 8.64 -28.47
N LEU A 293 6.67 9.35 -27.57
CA LEU A 293 6.86 10.81 -27.57
C LEU A 293 7.98 11.14 -26.58
#